data_AF-A0A100W9V7-F1
#
_entry.id   AF-A0A100W9V7-F1
#
_cell.length_a   1.000
_cell.length_b   1.000
_cell.length_c   1.000
_cell.angle_alpha   90.00
_cell.angle_beta   90.00
_cell.angle_gamma   90.00
#
_symmetry.space_group_name_H-M   'P 1'
#
loop_
_entity.id
_entity.type
_entity.pdbx_description
1 polymer ?
#
loop_
_entity_poly.entity_id
_entity_poly.type
_entity_poly.pdbx_seq_one_letter_code
_entity_poly.pdbx_strand_id
1 'polypeptide(L)'
;MPVETAELVTSYARPFNAAILRGHAVTSPLGLWLLLALAGPATAGATRSEVEAVLGTSVGDAAARAAELLGEPHPAVAALAAVWDRNLGVAFDAWARTLPDVVARGPIPSQAEANTWAQSHSRGMIDEFPLRIERLTRLLLASALATDIAWRTPLHTTEELGGEFGRLISRGLTIRDGMQLVVDTDAAGLVAVAAPHTTSALEVLSVIAAPGVAPAEVDTAAHQVAALLRGDGRAARRVPDEDLVDGHAWTVTEHREPRTGGPSVQMEWRSHLPAWSATSTHDLKDAPGVAPVVSALTGFLAEDDLPATFGAAQTAVASYTESGFEAAAVTAIGLVAAGMPSFHEVLVKRIEVRFNRPYAVLACAARAEGPRAWRGVPVFSAWVERPDETATTAVGRPQPVPVRTS
;
A
#
# COMPACT_ATOMS: atom_id res chain seq x y z
N MET A 1 -14.65 -9.44 -20.51
CA MET A 1 -13.65 -10.10 -19.65
C MET A 1 -14.25 -10.28 -18.27
N PRO A 2 -13.88 -11.31 -17.50
CA PRO A 2 -14.17 -11.34 -16.06
C PRO A 2 -13.48 -10.14 -15.39
N VAL A 3 -14.10 -9.55 -14.37
CA VAL A 3 -13.47 -8.47 -13.59
C VAL A 3 -12.28 -9.04 -12.81
N GLU A 4 -11.14 -8.36 -12.87
CA GLU A 4 -9.93 -8.79 -12.17
C GLU A 4 -9.99 -8.44 -10.67
N THR A 5 -9.34 -9.23 -9.82
CA THR A 5 -9.28 -8.95 -8.37
C THR A 5 -8.67 -7.57 -8.09
N ALA A 6 -7.70 -7.14 -8.91
CA ALA A 6 -7.12 -5.80 -8.86
C ALA A 6 -8.16 -4.68 -9.12
N GLU A 7 -9.15 -4.91 -9.98
CA GLU A 7 -10.21 -3.94 -10.28
C GLU A 7 -11.25 -3.87 -9.16
N LEU A 8 -11.60 -5.01 -8.56
CA LEU A 8 -12.50 -5.09 -7.41
C LEU A 8 -11.90 -4.33 -6.20
N VAL A 9 -10.65 -4.63 -5.85
CA VAL A 9 -9.96 -3.97 -4.72
C VAL A 9 -9.69 -2.49 -5.01
N THR A 10 -9.37 -2.11 -6.27
CA THR A 10 -9.27 -0.69 -6.67
C THR A 10 -10.61 0.04 -6.52
N SER A 11 -11.72 -0.59 -6.91
CA SER A 11 -13.05 0.01 -6.80
C SER A 11 -13.48 0.17 -5.33
N TYR A 12 -13.11 -0.79 -4.48
CA TYR A 12 -13.32 -0.74 -3.03
C TYR A 12 -12.42 0.28 -2.32
N ALA A 13 -11.18 0.48 -2.80
CA ALA A 13 -10.21 1.36 -2.17
C ALA A 13 -10.71 2.82 -2.10
N ARG A 14 -11.37 3.31 -3.15
CA ARG A 14 -11.85 4.71 -3.19
C ARG A 14 -12.80 5.09 -2.02
N PRO A 15 -13.94 4.40 -1.78
CA PRO A 15 -14.81 4.73 -0.65
C PRO A 15 -14.17 4.38 0.71
N PHE A 16 -13.27 3.39 0.78
CA PHE A 16 -12.54 3.02 1.99
C PHE A 16 -11.53 4.11 2.41
N ASN A 17 -10.64 4.52 1.50
CA ASN A 17 -9.63 5.56 1.73
C ASN A 17 -10.30 6.90 2.04
N ALA A 18 -11.38 7.27 1.34
CA ALA A 18 -12.12 8.50 1.62
C ALA A 18 -12.72 8.56 3.04
N ALA A 19 -13.03 7.42 3.65
CA ALA A 19 -13.48 7.36 5.04
C ALA A 19 -12.30 7.50 6.03
N ILE A 20 -11.21 6.75 5.79
CA ILE A 20 -10.19 6.40 6.78
C ILE A 20 -8.83 7.09 6.58
N LEU A 21 -8.36 7.27 5.34
CA LEU A 21 -7.03 7.79 5.05
C LEU A 21 -6.99 9.32 5.27
N ARG A 22 -6.55 9.74 6.46
CA ARG A 22 -6.55 11.15 6.89
C ARG A 22 -5.22 11.57 7.49
N GLY A 23 -4.72 12.72 7.03
CA GLY A 23 -3.41 13.24 7.42
C GLY A 23 -2.28 12.29 7.07
N HIS A 24 -1.12 12.44 7.69
CA HIS A 24 -0.04 11.44 7.52
C HIS A 24 -0.44 10.07 8.08
N ALA A 25 -0.78 9.15 7.17
CA ALA A 25 -1.33 7.84 7.50
C ALA A 25 -1.09 6.82 6.39
N VAL A 26 -1.17 5.53 6.75
CA VAL A 26 -1.19 4.39 5.82
C VAL A 26 -2.41 3.51 6.09
N THR A 27 -2.95 2.89 5.05
CA THR A 27 -4.10 1.98 5.09
C THR A 27 -3.89 0.81 4.13
N SER A 28 -4.66 -0.27 4.29
CA SER A 28 -4.74 -1.36 3.33
C SER A 28 -6.20 -1.62 2.93
N PRO A 29 -6.65 -1.14 1.75
CA PRO A 29 -7.98 -1.46 1.24
C PRO A 29 -8.14 -2.96 0.97
N LEU A 30 -7.06 -3.64 0.55
CA LEU A 30 -7.03 -5.10 0.40
C LEU A 30 -7.34 -5.81 1.72
N GLY A 31 -6.78 -5.36 2.83
CA GLY A 31 -6.97 -6.01 4.13
C GLY A 31 -8.43 -6.08 4.56
N LEU A 32 -9.18 -4.98 4.40
CA LEU A 32 -10.60 -5.00 4.70
C LEU A 32 -11.42 -5.71 3.60
N TRP A 33 -11.08 -5.55 2.32
CA TRP A 33 -11.75 -6.30 1.24
C TRP A 33 -11.66 -7.82 1.48
N LEU A 34 -10.50 -8.33 1.93
CA LEU A 34 -10.32 -9.74 2.32
C LEU A 34 -11.23 -10.15 3.49
N LEU A 35 -11.34 -9.34 4.54
CA LEU A 35 -12.24 -9.65 5.67
C LEU A 35 -13.71 -9.67 5.23
N LEU A 36 -14.13 -8.70 4.41
CA LEU A 36 -15.49 -8.66 3.86
C LEU A 36 -15.77 -9.84 2.93
N ALA A 37 -14.79 -10.26 2.12
CA ALA A 37 -14.88 -11.41 1.24
C ALA A 37 -14.98 -12.74 2.01
N LEU A 38 -14.21 -12.89 3.10
CA LEU A 38 -14.25 -14.07 3.97
C LEU A 38 -15.53 -14.15 4.82
N ALA A 39 -16.06 -13.01 5.28
CA ALA A 39 -17.28 -12.94 6.07
C ALA A 39 -18.57 -12.90 5.22
N GLY A 40 -18.49 -12.45 3.96
CA GLY A 40 -19.60 -12.36 3.02
C GLY A 40 -20.48 -13.63 2.93
N PRO A 41 -19.92 -14.85 2.89
CA PRO A 41 -20.72 -16.09 2.89
C PRO A 41 -21.69 -16.27 4.08
N ALA A 42 -21.43 -15.64 5.24
CA ALA A 42 -22.35 -15.66 6.38
C ALA A 42 -23.59 -14.77 6.20
N THR A 43 -23.57 -13.85 5.22
CA THR A 43 -24.68 -12.94 4.94
C THR A 43 -25.79 -13.60 4.11
N ALA A 44 -27.03 -13.12 4.27
CA ALA A 44 -28.20 -13.55 3.52
C ALA A 44 -29.12 -12.36 3.19
N GLY A 45 -30.06 -12.54 2.25
CA GLY A 45 -31.06 -11.54 1.91
C GLY A 45 -30.47 -10.18 1.50
N ALA A 46 -31.10 -9.09 1.96
CA ALA A 46 -30.66 -7.72 1.68
C ALA A 46 -29.22 -7.45 2.16
N THR A 47 -28.85 -7.93 3.34
CA THR A 47 -27.50 -7.82 3.91
C THR A 47 -26.44 -8.42 2.99
N ARG A 48 -26.75 -9.52 2.27
CA ARG A 48 -25.84 -10.05 1.24
C ARG A 48 -25.69 -9.09 0.08
N SER A 49 -26.79 -8.60 -0.48
CA SER A 49 -26.75 -7.68 -1.62
C SER A 49 -25.99 -6.38 -1.32
N GLU A 50 -26.06 -5.88 -0.08
CA GLU A 50 -25.26 -4.73 0.37
C GLU A 50 -23.75 -5.05 0.37
N VAL A 51 -23.35 -6.22 0.86
CA VAL A 51 -21.93 -6.65 0.85
C VAL A 51 -21.43 -6.94 -0.57
N GLU A 52 -22.25 -7.54 -1.44
CA GLU A 52 -21.91 -7.77 -2.85
C GLU A 52 -21.71 -6.46 -3.63
N ALA A 53 -22.55 -5.46 -3.38
CA ALA A 53 -22.41 -4.13 -3.96
C ALA A 53 -21.09 -3.44 -3.56
N VAL A 54 -20.63 -3.66 -2.32
CA VAL A 54 -19.36 -3.12 -1.80
C VAL A 54 -18.14 -3.90 -2.31
N LEU A 55 -18.24 -5.24 -2.39
CA LEU A 55 -17.17 -6.11 -2.91
C LEU A 55 -16.99 -5.99 -4.44
N GLY A 56 -18.02 -5.53 -5.16
CA GLY A 56 -18.06 -5.43 -6.62
C GLY A 56 -18.34 -6.77 -7.34
N THR A 57 -18.59 -7.85 -6.58
CA THR A 57 -18.88 -9.19 -7.09
C THR A 57 -19.70 -9.98 -6.05
N SER A 58 -20.18 -11.16 -6.42
CA SER A 58 -20.91 -12.06 -5.51
C SER A 58 -20.05 -12.49 -4.31
N VAL A 59 -20.65 -12.75 -3.15
CA VAL A 59 -19.89 -13.18 -1.95
C VAL A 59 -19.13 -14.50 -2.17
N GLY A 60 -19.63 -15.37 -3.06
CA GLY A 60 -18.94 -16.62 -3.41
C GLY A 60 -17.68 -16.41 -4.25
N ASP A 61 -17.74 -15.54 -5.27
CA ASP A 61 -16.58 -15.17 -6.10
C ASP A 61 -15.54 -14.40 -5.28
N ALA A 62 -15.98 -13.47 -4.42
CA ALA A 62 -15.11 -12.75 -3.50
C ALA A 62 -14.39 -13.71 -2.53
N ALA A 63 -15.13 -14.62 -1.88
CA ALA A 63 -14.55 -15.60 -0.96
C ALA A 63 -13.54 -16.53 -1.65
N ALA A 64 -13.83 -16.97 -2.88
CA ALA A 64 -12.91 -17.78 -3.68
C ALA A 64 -11.60 -17.04 -4.00
N ARG A 65 -11.67 -15.76 -4.38
CA ARG A 65 -10.50 -14.92 -4.65
C ARG A 65 -9.71 -14.58 -3.38
N ALA A 66 -10.37 -14.37 -2.25
CA ALA A 66 -9.72 -14.21 -0.96
C ALA A 66 -8.98 -15.48 -0.55
N ALA A 67 -9.57 -16.66 -0.79
CA ALA A 67 -8.92 -17.95 -0.59
C ALA A 67 -7.71 -18.15 -1.52
N GLU A 68 -7.80 -17.74 -2.79
CA GLU A 68 -6.69 -17.79 -3.76
C GLU A 68 -5.52 -16.88 -3.32
N LEU A 69 -5.80 -15.61 -2.97
CA LEU A 69 -4.79 -14.66 -2.50
C LEU A 69 -4.07 -15.12 -1.22
N LEU A 70 -4.80 -15.67 -0.25
CA LEU A 70 -4.24 -16.14 1.01
C LEU A 70 -3.56 -17.52 0.86
N GLY A 71 -4.01 -18.36 -0.08
CA GLY A 71 -3.42 -19.66 -0.41
C GLY A 71 -2.13 -19.56 -1.23
N GLU A 72 -1.99 -18.53 -2.06
CA GLU A 72 -0.75 -18.15 -2.75
C GLU A 72 -0.15 -16.87 -2.14
N PRO A 73 0.42 -16.91 -0.92
CA PRO A 73 0.86 -15.70 -0.22
C PRO A 73 1.96 -14.95 -0.98
N HIS A 74 1.84 -13.63 -1.03
CA HIS A 74 2.80 -12.78 -1.72
C HIS A 74 4.12 -12.68 -0.93
N PRO A 75 5.30 -12.87 -1.55
CA PRO A 75 6.58 -12.93 -0.82
C PRO A 75 6.94 -11.65 -0.05
N ALA A 76 6.42 -10.51 -0.49
CA ALA A 76 6.64 -9.21 0.13
C ALA A 76 5.52 -8.77 1.10
N VAL A 77 4.32 -9.38 1.05
CA VAL A 77 3.16 -8.97 1.85
C VAL A 77 2.81 -10.07 2.83
N ALA A 78 2.98 -9.82 4.13
CA ALA A 78 2.36 -10.63 5.15
C ALA A 78 0.87 -10.26 5.23
N ALA A 79 0.01 -10.90 4.44
CA ALA A 79 -1.44 -10.72 4.48
C ALA A 79 -2.09 -11.82 5.33
N LEU A 80 -2.80 -11.39 6.37
CA LEU A 80 -3.26 -12.27 7.44
C LEU A 80 -4.73 -12.02 7.71
N ALA A 81 -5.45 -13.08 8.08
CA ALA A 81 -6.81 -12.99 8.58
C ALA A 81 -6.96 -13.86 9.84
N ALA A 82 -7.66 -13.33 10.84
CA ALA A 82 -8.04 -14.03 12.05
C ALA A 82 -9.54 -13.89 12.30
N VAL A 83 -10.15 -14.99 12.75
CA VAL A 83 -11.54 -15.11 13.18
C VAL A 83 -11.53 -15.80 14.54
N TRP A 84 -11.74 -15.02 15.61
CA TRP A 84 -11.76 -15.56 16.97
C TRP A 84 -13.07 -15.25 17.68
N ASP A 85 -13.63 -16.24 18.37
CA ASP A 85 -14.98 -16.17 18.95
C ASP A 85 -15.06 -16.68 20.41
N ARG A 86 -16.20 -16.49 21.06
CA ARG A 86 -16.46 -17.03 22.42
C ARG A 86 -17.54 -18.11 22.43
N ASN A 87 -17.38 -19.13 21.60
CA ASN A 87 -18.32 -20.23 21.38
C ASN A 87 -19.68 -19.73 20.88
N LEU A 88 -19.69 -19.14 19.69
CA LEU A 88 -20.91 -18.65 18.99
C LEU A 88 -21.79 -19.79 18.42
N GLY A 89 -21.50 -21.03 18.78
CA GLY A 89 -22.35 -22.18 18.51
C GLY A 89 -22.25 -22.77 17.11
N VAL A 90 -22.95 -23.89 16.93
CA VAL A 90 -22.75 -24.82 15.79
C VAL A 90 -22.94 -24.20 14.40
N ALA A 91 -23.75 -23.14 14.29
CA ALA A 91 -23.99 -22.43 13.03
C ALA A 91 -22.81 -21.51 12.66
N PHE A 92 -22.23 -20.82 13.64
CA PHE A 92 -20.99 -20.07 13.45
C PHE A 92 -19.83 -21.02 13.13
N ASP A 93 -19.70 -22.12 13.87
CA ASP A 93 -18.66 -23.13 13.60
C ASP A 93 -18.76 -23.71 12.19
N ALA A 94 -19.98 -23.88 11.67
CA ALA A 94 -20.21 -24.37 10.31
C ALA A 94 -19.70 -23.39 9.25
N TRP A 95 -19.92 -22.08 9.44
CA TRP A 95 -19.35 -21.05 8.59
C TRP A 95 -17.82 -20.93 8.75
N ALA A 96 -17.30 -20.91 9.97
CA ALA A 96 -15.86 -20.81 10.25
C ALA A 96 -15.05 -21.98 9.68
N ARG A 97 -15.66 -23.17 9.55
CA ARG A 97 -15.08 -24.32 8.83
C ARG A 97 -14.98 -24.14 7.31
N THR A 98 -15.70 -23.21 6.69
CA THR A 98 -15.58 -22.90 5.25
C THR A 98 -14.44 -21.93 4.94
N LEU A 99 -13.86 -21.29 5.95
CA LEU A 99 -12.73 -20.39 5.79
C LEU A 99 -11.46 -21.17 5.40
N PRO A 100 -10.57 -20.60 4.57
CA PRO A 100 -9.29 -21.21 4.21
C PRO A 100 -8.44 -21.55 5.43
N ASP A 101 -7.64 -22.62 5.36
CA ASP A 101 -6.87 -23.11 6.52
C ASP A 101 -5.77 -22.15 7.02
N VAL A 102 -5.34 -21.22 6.16
CA VAL A 102 -4.43 -20.11 6.49
C VAL A 102 -5.10 -19.02 7.36
N VAL A 103 -6.43 -18.99 7.46
CA VAL A 103 -7.14 -18.10 8.38
C VAL A 103 -7.03 -18.65 9.81
N ALA A 104 -6.46 -17.85 10.71
CA ALA A 104 -6.35 -18.20 12.11
C ALA A 104 -7.75 -18.29 12.74
N ARG A 105 -8.07 -19.41 13.38
CA ARG A 105 -9.39 -19.73 13.94
C ARG A 105 -9.25 -20.26 15.36
N GLY A 106 -10.22 -19.96 16.23
CA GLY A 106 -10.25 -20.50 17.60
C GLY A 106 -10.89 -19.53 18.62
N PRO A 107 -10.77 -19.82 19.92
CA PRO A 107 -11.31 -18.96 20.97
C PRO A 107 -10.63 -17.59 20.97
N ILE A 108 -11.35 -16.55 21.41
CA ILE A 108 -10.77 -15.21 21.62
C ILE A 108 -9.53 -15.29 22.53
N PRO A 109 -8.34 -14.90 22.03
CA PRO A 109 -7.10 -14.94 22.79
C PRO A 109 -7.07 -13.87 23.89
N SER A 110 -6.13 -13.99 24.83
CA SER A 110 -5.73 -12.86 25.67
C SER A 110 -5.04 -11.77 24.83
N GLN A 111 -4.96 -10.55 25.35
CA GLN A 111 -4.26 -9.45 24.67
C GLN A 111 -2.78 -9.79 24.39
N ALA A 112 -2.11 -10.52 25.29
CA ALA A 112 -0.71 -10.90 25.11
C ALA A 112 -0.54 -11.93 23.97
N GLU A 113 -1.46 -12.88 23.83
CA GLU A 113 -1.48 -13.84 22.73
C GLU A 113 -1.83 -13.17 21.39
N ALA A 114 -2.77 -12.21 21.40
CA ALA A 114 -3.10 -11.40 20.21
C ALA A 114 -1.92 -10.53 19.74
N ASN A 115 -1.20 -9.90 20.66
CA ASN A 115 0.03 -9.15 20.37
C ASN A 115 1.14 -10.10 19.84
N THR A 116 1.31 -11.27 20.46
CA THR A 116 2.28 -12.29 20.00
C THR A 116 1.94 -12.78 18.59
N TRP A 117 0.65 -12.98 18.28
CA TRP A 117 0.18 -13.32 16.94
C TRP A 117 0.50 -12.19 15.95
N ALA A 118 0.18 -10.94 16.29
CA ALA A 118 0.47 -9.77 15.45
C ALA A 118 1.98 -9.64 15.16
N GLN A 119 2.83 -9.73 16.17
CA GLN A 119 4.27 -9.58 16.03
C GLN A 119 4.89 -10.71 15.19
N SER A 120 4.56 -11.97 15.51
CA SER A 120 5.10 -13.14 14.79
C SER A 120 4.73 -13.18 13.31
N HIS A 121 3.51 -12.75 12.97
CA HIS A 121 3.02 -12.82 11.59
C HIS A 121 3.32 -11.53 10.79
N SER A 122 3.53 -10.38 11.44
CA SER A 122 3.93 -9.11 10.79
C SER A 122 5.46 -8.96 10.59
N ARG A 123 6.25 -10.03 10.76
CA ARG A 123 7.73 -9.99 10.81
C ARG A 123 8.29 -9.05 11.90
N GLY A 124 7.51 -8.76 12.94
CA GLY A 124 7.86 -7.82 14.01
C GLY A 124 7.54 -6.36 13.72
N MET A 125 6.85 -6.02 12.63
CA MET A 125 6.45 -4.63 12.33
C MET A 125 5.25 -4.15 13.16
N ILE A 126 4.41 -5.07 13.64
CA ILE A 126 3.22 -4.76 14.45
C ILE A 126 3.39 -5.42 15.82
N ASP A 127 3.89 -4.66 16.79
CA ASP A 127 4.13 -5.13 18.17
C ASP A 127 2.84 -5.30 18.99
N GLU A 128 1.82 -4.47 18.74
CA GLU A 128 0.56 -4.47 19.47
C GLU A 128 -0.64 -4.73 18.56
N PHE A 129 -1.57 -5.57 19.03
CA PHE A 129 -2.79 -5.89 18.33
C PHE A 129 -3.81 -4.73 18.45
N PRO A 130 -4.44 -4.26 17.34
CA PRO A 130 -5.12 -2.97 17.29
C PRO A 130 -6.38 -2.82 18.16
N LEU A 131 -7.03 -3.92 18.54
CA LEU A 131 -8.21 -3.88 19.40
C LEU A 131 -7.83 -4.25 20.83
N ARG A 132 -8.42 -3.52 21.78
CA ARG A 132 -8.47 -3.96 23.16
C ARG A 132 -9.48 -5.10 23.29
N ILE A 133 -9.02 -6.28 23.68
CA ILE A 133 -9.89 -7.44 23.89
C ILE A 133 -10.56 -7.31 25.26
N GLU A 134 -11.88 -7.16 25.27
CA GLU A 134 -12.68 -6.98 26.48
C GLU A 134 -13.45 -8.25 26.86
N ARG A 135 -14.03 -8.25 28.07
CA ARG A 135 -14.90 -9.33 28.54
C ARG A 135 -16.17 -9.48 27.70
N LEU A 136 -16.65 -8.39 27.09
CA LEU A 136 -17.86 -8.37 26.26
C LEU A 136 -17.59 -8.59 24.76
N THR A 137 -16.33 -8.61 24.33
CA THR A 137 -15.97 -8.96 22.95
C THR A 137 -16.37 -10.41 22.70
N ARG A 138 -17.29 -10.65 21.77
CA ARG A 138 -17.79 -12.01 21.44
C ARG A 138 -17.25 -12.56 20.12
N LEU A 139 -16.94 -11.67 19.19
CA LEU A 139 -16.29 -11.96 17.93
C LEU A 139 -15.21 -10.91 17.65
N LEU A 140 -14.11 -11.35 17.05
CA LEU A 140 -13.04 -10.52 16.57
C LEU A 140 -12.68 -10.97 15.15
N LEU A 141 -12.77 -10.02 14.22
CA LEU A 141 -12.25 -10.14 12.86
C LEU A 141 -11.06 -9.19 12.72
N ALA A 142 -9.93 -9.70 12.26
CA ALA A 142 -8.74 -8.87 12.09
C ALA A 142 -7.93 -9.26 10.87
N SER A 143 -7.44 -8.24 10.18
CA SER A 143 -6.41 -8.36 9.16
C SER A 143 -5.20 -7.54 9.58
N ALA A 144 -4.03 -8.15 9.52
CA ALA A 144 -2.76 -7.45 9.63
C ALA A 144 -2.09 -7.54 8.27
N LEU A 145 -1.60 -6.39 7.76
CA LEU A 145 -0.78 -6.34 6.57
C LEU A 145 0.51 -5.60 6.89
N ALA A 146 1.62 -6.26 6.61
CA ALA A 146 2.96 -5.73 6.77
C ALA A 146 3.77 -6.04 5.51
N THR A 147 4.69 -5.14 5.15
CA THR A 147 5.41 -5.19 3.88
C THR A 147 6.87 -4.92 4.08
N ASP A 148 7.70 -5.75 3.45
CA ASP A 148 9.15 -5.73 3.56
C ASP A 148 9.76 -5.97 2.17
N ILE A 149 10.38 -4.91 1.64
CA ILE A 149 10.74 -4.67 0.23
C ILE A 149 12.10 -3.98 0.20
N ALA A 150 13.15 -4.58 -0.35
CA ALA A 150 14.35 -3.81 -0.69
C ALA A 150 14.21 -3.12 -2.06
N TRP A 151 14.81 -1.94 -2.21
CA TRP A 151 15.04 -1.39 -3.55
C TRP A 151 16.08 -2.24 -4.27
N ARG A 152 15.97 -2.37 -5.59
CA ARG A 152 16.95 -3.08 -6.44
C ARG A 152 18.34 -2.45 -6.38
N THR A 153 18.37 -1.14 -6.21
CA THR A 153 19.54 -0.33 -5.93
C THR A 153 19.14 0.68 -4.85
N PRO A 154 19.91 0.86 -3.76
CA PRO A 154 19.64 1.90 -2.78
C PRO A 154 19.54 3.29 -3.44
N LEU A 155 18.63 4.10 -2.94
CA LEU A 155 18.40 5.46 -3.43
C LEU A 155 19.54 6.38 -2.97
N HIS A 156 19.86 7.40 -3.76
CA HIS A 156 20.87 8.37 -3.35
C HIS A 156 20.25 9.46 -2.46
N THR A 157 21.01 10.01 -1.51
CA THR A 157 20.56 11.17 -0.73
C THR A 157 20.84 12.50 -1.47
N THR A 158 20.06 13.54 -1.16
CA THR A 158 20.13 14.87 -1.79
C THR A 158 19.64 15.98 -0.85
N GLU A 159 20.10 17.21 -1.06
CA GLU A 159 19.62 18.42 -0.37
C GLU A 159 18.65 19.22 -1.27
N GLU A 160 18.37 18.75 -2.49
CA GLU A 160 17.67 19.47 -3.56
C GLU A 160 16.13 19.31 -3.56
N LEU A 161 15.54 18.79 -2.47
CA LEU A 161 14.09 18.53 -2.37
C LEU A 161 13.27 19.83 -2.44
N GLY A 162 13.70 20.86 -1.70
CA GLY A 162 13.05 22.17 -1.64
C GLY A 162 11.60 22.12 -1.13
N GLY A 163 10.79 23.10 -1.53
CA GLY A 163 9.35 23.13 -1.24
C GLY A 163 9.00 23.29 0.24
N GLU A 164 7.97 22.58 0.69
CA GLU A 164 7.55 22.51 2.08
C GLU A 164 8.41 21.54 2.87
N PHE A 165 8.62 20.33 2.35
CA PHE A 165 9.37 19.28 3.03
C PHE A 165 10.86 19.61 3.19
N GLY A 166 11.49 20.25 2.20
CA GLY A 166 12.86 20.76 2.31
C GLY A 166 13.05 21.96 3.26
N ARG A 167 11.98 22.42 3.95
CA ARG A 167 12.10 23.30 5.13
C ARG A 167 12.03 22.53 6.46
N LEU A 168 11.62 21.28 6.43
CA LEU A 168 11.46 20.40 7.59
C LEU A 168 12.62 19.41 7.72
N ILE A 169 13.14 18.93 6.60
CA ILE A 169 14.26 17.99 6.51
C ILE A 169 15.40 18.56 5.65
N SER A 170 16.63 18.21 6.02
CA SER A 170 17.86 18.60 5.33
C SER A 170 18.22 17.64 4.19
N ARG A 171 17.87 16.34 4.31
CA ARG A 171 18.23 15.31 3.32
C ARG A 171 17.00 14.56 2.82
N GLY A 172 16.72 14.69 1.53
CA GLY A 172 15.80 13.83 0.79
C GLY A 172 16.50 12.64 0.13
N LEU A 173 15.70 11.82 -0.56
CA LEU A 173 16.08 10.70 -1.41
C LEU A 173 15.96 11.08 -2.89
N THR A 174 16.70 10.38 -3.75
CA THR A 174 16.75 10.59 -5.21
C THR A 174 16.56 9.27 -5.94
N ILE A 175 15.53 9.21 -6.78
CA ILE A 175 15.30 8.16 -7.77
C ILE A 175 15.91 8.61 -9.10
N ARG A 176 16.70 7.74 -9.72
CA ARG A 176 17.29 7.93 -11.06
C ARG A 176 16.82 6.83 -12.00
N ASP A 177 16.88 5.60 -11.52
CA ASP A 177 16.40 4.41 -12.18
C ASP A 177 15.06 3.95 -11.60
N GLY A 178 14.20 3.37 -12.44
CA GLY A 178 12.81 3.09 -12.10
C GLY A 178 11.85 3.68 -13.12
N MET A 179 10.56 3.57 -12.82
CA MET A 179 9.52 4.18 -13.63
C MET A 179 9.26 5.61 -13.16
N GLN A 180 9.46 6.58 -14.05
CA GLN A 180 9.21 7.99 -13.82
C GLN A 180 8.46 8.55 -15.03
N LEU A 181 7.36 9.26 -14.81
CA LEU A 181 6.45 9.72 -15.86
C LEU A 181 5.46 10.78 -15.35
N VAL A 182 4.80 11.48 -16.28
CA VAL A 182 3.64 12.35 -16.00
C VAL A 182 2.40 11.75 -16.63
N VAL A 183 1.27 11.80 -15.91
CA VAL A 183 -0.03 11.26 -16.33
C VAL A 183 -1.08 12.35 -16.23
N ASP A 184 -1.88 12.49 -17.28
CA ASP A 184 -3.13 13.23 -17.26
C ASP A 184 -4.24 12.31 -16.76
N THR A 185 -4.87 12.64 -15.63
CA THR A 185 -5.82 11.79 -14.89
C THR A 185 -7.16 12.49 -14.72
N ASP A 186 -8.28 11.76 -14.81
CA ASP A 186 -9.61 12.34 -14.64
C ASP A 186 -9.83 12.93 -13.24
N ALA A 187 -9.16 12.38 -12.21
CA ALA A 187 -9.38 12.78 -10.82
C ALA A 187 -8.56 14.00 -10.38
N ALA A 188 -7.30 14.13 -10.82
CA ALA A 188 -6.37 15.16 -10.35
C ALA A 188 -5.76 16.02 -11.47
N GLY A 189 -6.18 15.81 -12.72
CA GLY A 189 -5.51 16.39 -13.90
C GLY A 189 -4.11 15.80 -14.06
N LEU A 190 -3.14 16.63 -14.42
CA LEU A 190 -1.74 16.20 -14.50
C LEU A 190 -1.21 15.82 -13.10
N VAL A 191 -0.57 14.66 -13.00
CA VAL A 191 0.19 14.18 -11.84
C VAL A 191 1.57 13.69 -12.28
N ALA A 192 2.58 13.88 -11.44
CA ALA A 192 3.89 13.26 -11.63
C ALA A 192 4.00 11.98 -10.79
N VAL A 193 4.64 10.97 -11.38
CA VAL A 193 4.73 9.61 -10.80
C VAL A 193 6.19 9.18 -10.76
N ALA A 194 6.62 8.63 -9.63
CA ALA A 194 7.93 8.00 -9.48
C ALA A 194 7.83 6.69 -8.69
N ALA A 195 8.46 5.63 -9.21
CA ALA A 195 8.51 4.32 -8.60
C ALA A 195 9.90 3.69 -8.81
N PRO A 196 10.69 3.46 -7.75
CA PRO A 196 11.97 2.76 -7.88
C PRO A 196 11.78 1.32 -8.37
N HIS A 197 12.83 0.74 -8.94
CA HIS A 197 12.88 -0.70 -9.10
C HIS A 197 13.03 -1.39 -7.73
N THR A 198 12.23 -2.41 -7.49
CA THR A 198 12.23 -3.26 -6.29
C THR A 198 12.93 -4.59 -6.56
N THR A 199 13.34 -5.28 -5.49
CA THR A 199 13.77 -6.70 -5.52
C THR A 199 12.63 -7.67 -5.25
N SER A 200 11.52 -7.18 -4.72
CA SER A 200 10.32 -7.95 -4.42
C SER A 200 9.21 -7.59 -5.41
N ALA A 201 8.23 -8.48 -5.59
CA ALA A 201 7.15 -8.30 -6.55
C ALA A 201 6.07 -7.27 -6.12
N LEU A 202 6.47 -6.13 -5.55
CA LEU A 202 5.63 -4.95 -5.33
C LEU A 202 6.19 -3.76 -6.10
N GLU A 203 5.30 -2.92 -6.63
CA GLU A 203 5.61 -1.63 -7.25
C GLU A 203 5.05 -0.52 -6.35
N VAL A 204 5.93 0.38 -5.87
CA VAL A 204 5.57 1.47 -4.95
C VAL A 204 5.51 2.77 -5.74
N LEU A 205 4.31 3.25 -6.03
CA LEU A 205 4.06 4.45 -6.82
C LEU A 205 3.96 5.67 -5.89
N SER A 206 4.89 6.61 -5.98
CA SER A 206 4.71 7.96 -5.42
C SER A 206 4.01 8.83 -6.47
N VAL A 207 2.90 9.48 -6.10
CA VAL A 207 2.04 10.25 -7.01
C VAL A 207 1.75 11.63 -6.42
N ILE A 208 2.15 12.68 -7.14
CA ILE A 208 1.98 14.07 -6.71
C ILE A 208 1.20 14.89 -7.75
N ALA A 209 0.19 15.62 -7.26
CA ALA A 209 -0.70 16.45 -8.05
C ALA A 209 -0.46 17.96 -7.84
N ALA A 210 -1.22 18.79 -8.56
CA ALA A 210 -1.17 20.24 -8.42
C ALA A 210 -1.49 20.70 -6.98
N PRO A 211 -0.85 21.78 -6.47
CA PRO A 211 -1.22 22.37 -5.19
C PRO A 211 -2.71 22.71 -5.13
N GLY A 212 -3.40 22.26 -4.08
CA GLY A 212 -4.84 22.50 -3.88
C GLY A 212 -5.78 21.40 -4.36
N VAL A 213 -5.28 20.38 -5.08
CA VAL A 213 -6.05 19.14 -5.33
C VAL A 213 -6.29 18.39 -4.01
N ALA A 214 -7.49 17.85 -3.78
CA ALA A 214 -7.82 17.21 -2.51
C ALA A 214 -7.10 15.87 -2.35
N PRO A 215 -6.68 15.46 -1.13
CA PRO A 215 -5.97 14.18 -0.92
C PRO A 215 -6.67 12.95 -1.51
N ALA A 216 -8.01 12.89 -1.42
CA ALA A 216 -8.81 11.80 -1.97
C ALA A 216 -8.84 11.79 -3.52
N GLU A 217 -8.65 12.94 -4.17
CA GLU A 217 -8.52 13.05 -5.63
C GLU A 217 -7.14 12.57 -6.08
N VAL A 218 -6.07 12.88 -5.32
CA VAL A 218 -4.71 12.38 -5.59
C VAL A 218 -4.62 10.86 -5.37
N ASP A 219 -5.26 10.32 -4.32
CA ASP A 219 -5.38 8.87 -4.11
C ASP A 219 -6.16 8.19 -5.25
N THR A 220 -7.29 8.77 -5.66
CA THR A 220 -8.04 8.28 -6.83
C THR A 220 -7.18 8.33 -8.11
N ALA A 221 -6.38 9.39 -8.31
CA ALA A 221 -5.46 9.51 -9.43
C ALA A 221 -4.34 8.44 -9.37
N ALA A 222 -3.81 8.11 -8.19
CA ALA A 222 -2.83 7.03 -8.04
C ALA A 222 -3.40 5.67 -8.47
N HIS A 223 -4.67 5.39 -8.15
CA HIS A 223 -5.37 4.21 -8.64
C HIS A 223 -5.62 4.24 -10.17
N GLN A 224 -5.90 5.42 -10.75
CA GLN A 224 -6.02 5.59 -12.21
C GLN A 224 -4.67 5.38 -12.92
N VAL A 225 -3.56 5.83 -12.34
CA VAL A 225 -2.19 5.54 -12.80
C VAL A 225 -1.93 4.03 -12.76
N ALA A 226 -2.24 3.34 -11.65
CA ALA A 226 -2.06 1.90 -11.56
C ALA A 226 -2.90 1.12 -12.59
N ALA A 227 -4.12 1.58 -12.90
CA ALA A 227 -4.96 1.02 -13.97
C ALA A 227 -4.33 1.23 -15.36
N LEU A 228 -3.87 2.45 -15.69
CA LEU A 228 -3.15 2.75 -16.95
C LEU A 228 -1.95 1.83 -17.14
N LEU A 229 -1.18 1.57 -16.08
CA LEU A 229 0.00 0.70 -16.13
C LEU A 229 -0.35 -0.78 -16.34
N ARG A 230 -1.56 -1.22 -15.98
CA ARG A 230 -2.13 -2.54 -16.36
C ARG A 230 -2.69 -2.58 -17.80
N GLY A 231 -2.70 -1.43 -18.50
CA GLY A 231 -3.23 -1.29 -19.85
C GLY A 231 -4.62 -0.65 -19.93
N ASP A 232 -5.21 -0.24 -18.80
CA ASP A 232 -6.51 0.44 -18.76
C ASP A 232 -6.37 1.97 -18.77
N GLY A 233 -6.16 2.52 -19.96
CA GLY A 233 -6.03 3.97 -20.18
C GLY A 233 -7.36 4.74 -20.26
N ARG A 234 -8.46 4.24 -19.68
CA ARG A 234 -9.79 4.90 -19.79
C ARG A 234 -9.90 6.21 -19.01
N ALA A 235 -9.26 6.29 -17.84
CA ALA A 235 -9.35 7.43 -16.92
C ALA A 235 -7.99 8.11 -16.66
N ALA A 236 -6.97 7.73 -17.44
CA ALA A 236 -5.60 8.21 -17.32
C ALA A 236 -4.84 8.02 -18.64
N ARG A 237 -3.99 9.00 -19.00
CA ARG A 237 -3.15 8.99 -20.20
C ARG A 237 -1.74 9.47 -19.86
N ARG A 238 -0.71 8.70 -20.20
CA ARG A 238 0.69 9.16 -20.11
C ARG A 238 0.92 10.33 -21.06
N VAL A 239 1.57 11.37 -20.57
CA VAL A 239 2.11 12.45 -21.42
C VAL A 239 3.43 11.97 -22.04
N PRO A 240 3.63 12.09 -23.37
CA PRO A 240 4.90 11.74 -24.01
C PRO A 240 6.05 12.61 -23.50
N ASP A 241 7.24 12.02 -23.33
CA ASP A 241 8.40 12.69 -22.73
C ASP A 241 8.90 13.85 -23.60
N GLU A 242 8.73 13.72 -24.92
CA GLU A 242 8.97 14.76 -25.92
C GLU A 242 8.07 15.99 -25.73
N ASP A 243 6.81 15.80 -25.34
CA ASP A 243 5.80 16.86 -25.17
C ASP A 243 5.89 17.56 -23.81
N LEU A 244 6.69 17.03 -22.87
CA LEU A 244 6.83 17.62 -21.54
C LEU A 244 7.45 19.02 -21.59
N VAL A 245 6.76 19.94 -20.93
CA VAL A 245 7.19 21.29 -20.53
C VAL A 245 7.19 21.39 -18.99
N ASP A 246 7.66 22.49 -18.43
CA ASP A 246 7.60 22.76 -16.98
C ASP A 246 6.19 22.60 -16.41
N GLY A 247 6.10 22.01 -15.21
CA GLY A 247 4.83 21.73 -14.54
C GLY A 247 4.86 22.05 -13.05
N HIS A 248 3.75 21.76 -12.38
CA HIS A 248 3.52 22.10 -10.97
C HIS A 248 4.36 21.25 -9.98
N ALA A 249 5.02 20.19 -10.45
CA ALA A 249 5.87 19.31 -9.65
C ALA A 249 7.19 18.93 -10.36
N TRP A 250 7.42 19.38 -11.59
CA TRP A 250 8.60 19.02 -12.37
C TRP A 250 9.11 20.17 -13.23
N THR A 251 10.41 20.15 -13.52
CA THR A 251 11.08 21.09 -14.42
C THR A 251 11.77 20.36 -15.55
N VAL A 252 11.74 20.93 -16.76
CA VAL A 252 12.32 20.38 -17.98
C VAL A 252 13.47 21.27 -18.43
N THR A 253 14.68 20.71 -18.47
CA THR A 253 15.87 21.44 -18.92
C THR A 253 16.55 20.76 -20.09
N GLU A 254 16.99 21.53 -21.07
CA GLU A 254 17.70 21.03 -22.25
C GLU A 254 19.13 21.55 -22.29
N HIS A 255 20.09 20.64 -22.45
CA HIS A 255 21.50 20.96 -22.62
C HIS A 255 22.12 20.00 -23.64
N ARG A 256 23.23 20.40 -24.25
CA ARG A 256 24.05 19.52 -25.08
C ARG A 256 25.30 19.12 -24.32
N GLU A 257 25.67 17.84 -24.42
CA GLU A 257 26.94 17.34 -23.91
C GLU A 257 27.48 16.19 -24.77
N PRO A 258 28.82 16.02 -24.84
CA PRO A 258 29.44 14.94 -25.59
C PRO A 258 29.29 13.59 -24.88
N ARG A 259 28.60 12.63 -25.50
CA ARG A 259 28.42 11.26 -24.99
C ARG A 259 29.02 10.20 -25.93
N THR A 260 29.34 9.04 -25.35
CA THR A 260 29.84 7.88 -26.09
C THR A 260 28.70 6.92 -26.42
N GLY A 261 28.29 6.88 -27.70
CA GLY A 261 27.15 6.07 -28.14
C GLY A 261 25.80 6.57 -27.59
N GLY A 262 24.74 5.80 -27.86
CA GLY A 262 23.37 6.18 -27.51
C GLY A 262 22.64 7.00 -28.60
N PRO A 263 21.38 7.38 -28.35
CA PRO A 263 20.58 8.21 -29.25
C PRO A 263 21.03 9.68 -29.25
N SER A 264 20.69 10.43 -30.31
CA SER A 264 20.99 11.87 -30.44
C SER A 264 20.18 12.77 -29.49
N VAL A 265 19.07 12.26 -28.96
CA VAL A 265 18.27 12.88 -27.89
C VAL A 265 18.15 11.86 -26.76
N GLN A 266 18.48 12.26 -25.54
CA GLN A 266 18.38 11.41 -24.35
C GLN A 266 17.50 12.07 -23.29
N MET A 267 16.47 11.35 -22.85
CA MET A 267 15.65 11.74 -21.71
C MET A 267 16.32 11.29 -20.42
N GLU A 268 16.42 12.19 -19.43
CA GLU A 268 16.93 11.87 -18.10
C GLU A 268 15.92 12.25 -17.02
N TRP A 269 15.36 11.26 -16.35
CA TRP A 269 14.43 11.47 -15.24
C TRP A 269 15.15 11.44 -13.89
N ARG A 270 14.88 12.42 -13.04
CA ARG A 270 15.32 12.42 -11.63
C ARG A 270 14.16 12.84 -10.74
N SER A 271 13.81 12.03 -9.75
CA SER A 271 12.78 12.38 -8.77
C SER A 271 13.38 12.53 -7.39
N HIS A 272 13.04 13.63 -6.71
CA HIS A 272 13.44 13.91 -5.34
C HIS A 272 12.22 13.78 -4.42
N LEU A 273 12.35 13.02 -3.33
CA LEU A 273 11.27 12.76 -2.37
C LEU A 273 11.84 12.59 -0.95
N PRO A 274 11.05 12.80 0.12
CA PRO A 274 11.54 12.57 1.47
C PRO A 274 11.65 11.07 1.80
N ALA A 275 12.41 10.72 2.83
CA ALA A 275 12.14 9.51 3.60
C ALA A 275 10.88 9.74 4.46
N TRP A 276 10.16 8.69 4.86
CA TRP A 276 9.01 8.83 5.76
C TRP A 276 8.63 7.48 6.38
N SER A 277 7.96 7.50 7.51
CA SER A 277 7.44 6.31 8.19
C SER A 277 6.07 6.57 8.80
N ALA A 278 5.13 5.66 8.57
CA ALA A 278 3.76 5.74 9.07
C ALA A 278 3.35 4.42 9.72
N THR A 279 2.91 4.50 10.97
CA THR A 279 2.13 3.46 11.65
C THR A 279 0.74 4.02 11.88
N SER A 280 -0.29 3.28 11.48
CA SER A 280 -1.68 3.74 11.57
C SER A 280 -2.60 2.60 12.00
N THR A 281 -3.36 2.87 13.06
CA THR A 281 -4.39 1.95 13.58
C THR A 281 -5.76 2.57 13.35
N HIS A 282 -6.60 1.88 12.60
CA HIS A 282 -7.91 2.35 12.17
C HIS A 282 -9.02 1.49 12.75
N ASP A 283 -10.00 2.13 13.39
CA ASP A 283 -11.30 1.51 13.71
C ASP A 283 -12.12 1.40 12.42
N LEU A 284 -12.53 0.18 12.06
CA LEU A 284 -13.20 -0.12 10.80
C LEU A 284 -14.73 -0.19 10.93
N LYS A 285 -15.32 0.06 12.10
CA LYS A 285 -16.78 -0.08 12.31
C LYS A 285 -17.62 0.70 11.30
N ASP A 286 -17.14 1.89 10.91
CA ASP A 286 -17.81 2.83 9.99
C ASP A 286 -17.34 2.64 8.52
N ALA A 287 -16.50 1.65 8.25
CA ALA A 287 -15.97 1.39 6.92
C ALA A 287 -17.03 0.73 6.01
N PRO A 288 -17.02 1.01 4.69
CA PRO A 288 -17.98 0.45 3.75
C PRO A 288 -18.02 -1.09 3.82
N GLY A 289 -19.23 -1.65 3.99
CA GLY A 289 -19.48 -3.09 4.07
C GLY A 289 -19.37 -3.72 5.47
N VAL A 290 -18.81 -3.03 6.46
CA VAL A 290 -18.57 -3.62 7.80
C VAL A 290 -19.87 -3.79 8.59
N ALA A 291 -20.74 -2.78 8.67
CA ALA A 291 -21.98 -2.88 9.43
C ALA A 291 -22.92 -4.03 8.96
N PRO A 292 -23.14 -4.28 7.65
CA PRO A 292 -23.87 -5.46 7.17
C PRO A 292 -23.22 -6.79 7.60
N VAL A 293 -21.89 -6.90 7.49
CA VAL A 293 -21.15 -8.09 7.92
C VAL A 293 -21.30 -8.32 9.43
N VAL A 294 -21.13 -7.27 10.25
CA VAL A 294 -21.33 -7.34 11.71
C VAL A 294 -22.77 -7.74 12.03
N SER A 295 -23.77 -7.20 11.33
CA SER A 295 -25.16 -7.60 11.53
C SER A 295 -25.41 -9.08 11.22
N ALA A 296 -24.84 -9.63 10.15
CA ALA A 296 -24.95 -11.06 9.86
C ALA A 296 -24.30 -11.91 10.97
N LEU A 297 -23.12 -11.48 11.44
CA LEU A 297 -22.37 -12.18 12.49
C LEU A 297 -23.03 -12.07 13.88
N THR A 298 -23.76 -10.98 14.18
CA THR A 298 -24.60 -10.89 15.38
C THR A 298 -25.73 -11.93 15.38
N GLY A 299 -26.20 -12.37 14.21
CA GLY A 299 -27.24 -13.38 14.08
C GLY A 299 -26.85 -14.79 14.56
N PHE A 300 -25.57 -15.03 14.88
CA PHE A 300 -25.11 -16.27 15.50
C PHE A 300 -25.18 -16.23 17.04
N LEU A 301 -25.33 -15.07 17.67
CA LEU A 301 -25.40 -14.96 19.13
C LEU A 301 -26.71 -15.54 19.68
N ALA A 302 -26.62 -16.23 20.81
CA ALA A 302 -27.79 -16.52 21.63
C ALA A 302 -28.32 -15.23 22.27
N GLU A 303 -29.63 -15.17 22.54
CA GLU A 303 -30.27 -14.00 23.18
C GLU A 303 -29.61 -13.67 24.55
N ASP A 304 -29.23 -14.70 25.32
CA ASP A 304 -28.56 -14.57 26.62
C ASP A 304 -27.13 -13.99 26.54
N ASP A 305 -26.49 -13.99 25.36
CA ASP A 305 -25.14 -13.44 25.18
C ASP A 305 -25.14 -11.94 24.81
N LEU A 306 -26.32 -11.32 24.68
CA LEU A 306 -26.50 -9.89 24.43
C LEU A 306 -26.50 -9.07 25.74
N PRO A 307 -25.99 -7.82 25.74
CA PRO A 307 -25.35 -7.14 24.62
C PRO A 307 -23.91 -7.63 24.37
N ALA A 308 -23.55 -7.74 23.09
CA ALA A 308 -22.22 -8.15 22.63
C ALA A 308 -21.51 -6.98 21.94
N THR A 309 -20.18 -6.91 22.06
CA THR A 309 -19.36 -5.97 21.28
C THR A 309 -18.59 -6.70 20.18
N PHE A 310 -18.50 -6.04 19.02
CA PHE A 310 -17.76 -6.47 17.84
C PHE A 310 -16.64 -5.48 17.60
N GLY A 311 -15.41 -5.99 17.47
CA GLY A 311 -14.25 -5.18 17.12
C GLY A 311 -13.78 -5.52 15.71
N ALA A 312 -13.61 -4.48 14.89
CA ALA A 312 -12.94 -4.56 13.59
C ALA A 312 -11.93 -3.41 13.52
N ALA A 313 -10.65 -3.74 13.40
CA ALA A 313 -9.59 -2.74 13.23
C ALA A 313 -8.51 -3.25 12.29
N GLN A 314 -7.73 -2.32 11.75
CA GLN A 314 -6.54 -2.59 10.94
C GLN A 314 -5.37 -1.78 11.47
N THR A 315 -4.25 -2.43 11.71
CA THR A 315 -2.94 -1.76 11.77
C THR A 315 -2.26 -1.90 10.41
N ALA A 316 -1.75 -0.80 9.88
CA ALA A 316 -0.85 -0.79 8.74
C ALA A 316 0.45 -0.05 9.11
N VAL A 317 1.58 -0.54 8.60
CA VAL A 317 2.92 0.03 8.84
C VAL A 317 3.65 0.12 7.51
N ALA A 318 4.29 1.26 7.25
CA ALA A 318 5.05 1.54 6.05
C ALA A 318 6.26 2.44 6.38
N SER A 319 7.41 2.19 5.74
CA SER A 319 8.60 3.03 5.89
C SER A 319 9.37 3.14 4.57
N TYR A 320 9.60 4.34 4.09
CA TYR A 320 10.29 4.61 2.83
C TYR A 320 11.68 5.18 3.12
N THR A 321 12.72 4.41 2.79
CA THR A 321 14.11 4.66 3.24
C THR A 321 15.11 4.63 2.08
N GLU A 322 16.40 4.84 2.39
CA GLU A 322 17.51 4.76 1.42
C GLU A 322 17.65 3.35 0.80
N SER A 323 17.59 2.29 1.62
CA SER A 323 17.82 0.91 1.20
C SER A 323 16.57 0.20 0.67
N GLY A 324 15.40 0.67 1.07
CA GLY A 324 14.14 -0.01 0.80
C GLY A 324 13.00 0.46 1.69
N PHE A 325 12.23 -0.54 2.06
CA PHE A 325 10.98 -0.54 2.81
C PHE A 325 10.88 -1.98 3.40
N GLU A 326 11.92 -2.62 3.98
CA GLU A 326 13.15 -2.04 4.57
C GLU A 326 14.52 -2.57 4.04
N ALA A 327 15.05 -3.71 4.53
CA ALA A 327 16.50 -3.97 4.62
C ALA A 327 17.12 -5.01 3.63
N ALA A 328 18.45 -4.96 3.47
CA ALA A 328 19.11 -5.24 2.17
C ALA A 328 20.31 -6.22 2.16
N ALA A 329 20.74 -6.59 0.94
CA ALA A 329 22.03 -7.22 0.63
C ALA A 329 22.62 -6.63 -0.67
N VAL A 330 23.95 -6.59 -0.80
CA VAL A 330 24.66 -5.90 -1.89
C VAL A 330 25.44 -6.88 -2.77
N THR A 331 25.34 -6.71 -4.09
CA THR A 331 26.23 -7.37 -5.07
C THR A 331 26.71 -6.33 -6.09
N ALA A 332 28.02 -6.25 -6.30
CA ALA A 332 28.64 -5.40 -7.32
C ALA A 332 29.42 -6.25 -8.32
N ILE A 333 29.27 -5.96 -9.62
CA ILE A 333 30.06 -6.57 -10.70
C ILE A 333 30.67 -5.44 -11.52
N GLY A 334 31.99 -5.42 -11.65
CA GLY A 334 32.73 -4.47 -12.48
C GLY A 334 33.08 -5.08 -13.84
N LEU A 335 32.90 -4.30 -14.91
CA LEU A 335 33.37 -4.63 -16.26
C LEU A 335 34.42 -3.60 -16.69
N VAL A 336 35.56 -4.05 -17.21
CA VAL A 336 36.58 -3.19 -17.81
C VAL A 336 36.49 -3.31 -19.33
N ALA A 337 36.16 -2.22 -20.01
CA ALA A 337 36.14 -2.15 -21.47
C ALA A 337 37.48 -1.62 -22.01
N ALA A 338 37.96 -2.19 -23.11
CA ALA A 338 39.17 -1.76 -23.80
C ALA A 338 38.83 -1.22 -25.20
N GLY A 339 38.91 0.09 -25.38
CA GLY A 339 38.67 0.77 -26.67
C GLY A 339 38.64 2.29 -26.50
N MET A 340 39.02 3.04 -27.54
CA MET A 340 38.89 4.50 -27.56
C MET A 340 37.43 4.89 -27.82
N PRO A 341 36.74 5.59 -26.90
CA PRO A 341 35.36 6.01 -27.09
C PRO A 341 35.23 7.08 -28.19
N SER A 342 34.27 6.92 -29.09
CA SER A 342 33.83 7.96 -30.02
C SER A 342 32.75 8.83 -29.39
N PHE A 343 33.04 10.13 -29.25
CA PHE A 343 32.10 11.10 -28.68
C PHE A 343 31.29 11.79 -29.77
N HIS A 344 30.01 12.03 -29.50
CA HIS A 344 29.17 12.92 -30.29
C HIS A 344 28.28 13.77 -29.37
N GLU A 345 27.87 14.93 -29.86
CA GLU A 345 26.96 15.83 -29.14
C GLU A 345 25.56 15.20 -29.03
N VAL A 346 25.08 15.01 -27.80
CA VAL A 346 23.73 14.52 -27.50
C VAL A 346 22.93 15.63 -26.85
N LEU A 347 21.67 15.81 -27.28
CA LEU A 347 20.71 16.67 -26.60
C LEU A 347 20.14 15.92 -25.39
N VAL A 348 20.49 16.37 -24.18
CA VAL A 348 19.96 15.81 -22.94
C VAL A 348 18.79 16.67 -22.48
N LYS A 349 17.58 16.10 -22.50
CA LYS A 349 16.36 16.67 -21.92
C LYS A 349 16.19 16.05 -20.53
N ARG A 350 16.51 16.81 -19.48
CA ARG A 350 16.42 16.37 -18.08
C ARG A 350 15.12 16.84 -17.45
N ILE A 351 14.35 15.90 -16.93
CA ILE A 351 13.09 16.11 -16.22
C ILE A 351 13.35 15.85 -14.73
N GLU A 352 13.28 16.90 -13.92
CA GLU A 352 13.44 16.81 -12.46
C GLU A 352 12.08 16.94 -11.76
N VAL A 353 11.64 15.90 -11.07
CA VAL A 353 10.39 15.86 -10.29
C VAL A 353 10.68 16.07 -8.81
N ARG A 354 9.84 16.83 -8.10
CA ARG A 354 10.01 17.12 -6.66
C ARG A 354 8.74 16.83 -5.87
N PHE A 355 8.77 15.74 -5.09
CA PHE A 355 7.75 15.35 -4.11
C PHE A 355 7.94 16.12 -2.80
N ASN A 356 7.81 17.44 -2.89
CA ASN A 356 8.30 18.38 -1.88
C ASN A 356 7.19 19.04 -1.02
N ARG A 357 6.01 18.43 -1.03
CA ARG A 357 4.78 18.79 -0.32
C ARG A 357 3.91 17.52 -0.28
N PRO A 358 2.74 17.52 0.37
CA PRO A 358 1.91 16.32 0.48
C PRO A 358 1.59 15.60 -0.84
N TYR A 359 1.69 14.27 -0.80
CA TYR A 359 1.54 13.39 -1.95
C TYR A 359 1.02 12.00 -1.54
N ALA A 360 0.46 11.26 -2.51
CA ALA A 360 -0.04 9.91 -2.30
C ALA A 360 1.03 8.86 -2.60
N VAL A 361 1.01 7.75 -1.87
CA VAL A 361 1.78 6.54 -2.20
C VAL A 361 0.83 5.36 -2.32
N LEU A 362 0.94 4.62 -3.44
CA LEU A 362 0.16 3.41 -3.71
C LEU A 362 1.12 2.24 -3.92
N ALA A 363 1.06 1.23 -3.07
CA ALA A 363 1.81 -0.01 -3.24
C ALA A 363 0.92 -1.07 -3.89
N CYS A 364 1.26 -1.46 -5.12
CA CYS A 364 0.58 -2.52 -5.87
C CYS A 364 1.46 -3.77 -5.95
N ALA A 365 0.88 -4.95 -5.95
CA ALA A 365 1.61 -6.14 -6.39
C ALA A 365 1.95 -6.07 -7.88
N ALA A 366 3.15 -6.50 -8.22
CA ALA A 366 3.78 -6.23 -9.50
C ALA A 366 2.97 -6.85 -10.66
N ARG A 367 2.92 -6.14 -11.79
CA ARG A 367 2.14 -6.61 -12.95
C ARG A 367 2.75 -7.83 -13.65
N ALA A 368 4.07 -8.00 -13.57
CA ALA A 368 4.83 -9.02 -14.30
C ALA A 368 5.44 -10.13 -13.40
N GLU A 369 5.64 -9.86 -12.11
CA GLU A 369 6.36 -10.73 -11.17
C GLU A 369 5.42 -11.16 -10.02
N GLY A 370 5.78 -12.21 -9.29
CA GLY A 370 4.97 -12.74 -8.18
C GLY A 370 3.77 -13.64 -8.59
N PRO A 371 2.99 -14.12 -7.60
CA PRO A 371 1.88 -15.04 -7.81
C PRO A 371 0.77 -14.40 -8.66
N ARG A 372 0.04 -15.23 -9.43
CA ARG A 372 -0.87 -14.70 -10.47
C ARG A 372 -2.06 -13.95 -9.88
N ALA A 373 -2.64 -14.45 -8.79
CA ALA A 373 -3.79 -13.86 -8.13
C ALA A 373 -3.55 -12.42 -7.64
N TRP A 374 -2.29 -12.08 -7.35
CA TRP A 374 -1.87 -10.80 -6.79
C TRP A 374 -1.58 -9.72 -7.85
N ARG A 375 -1.38 -10.07 -9.12
CA ARG A 375 -0.84 -9.13 -10.12
C ARG A 375 -1.67 -7.86 -10.25
N GLY A 376 -1.04 -6.72 -9.99
CA GLY A 376 -1.67 -5.40 -10.06
C GLY A 376 -2.63 -5.06 -8.92
N VAL A 377 -2.81 -5.94 -7.93
CA VAL A 377 -3.71 -5.67 -6.78
C VAL A 377 -3.11 -4.54 -5.92
N PRO A 378 -3.85 -3.45 -5.65
CA PRO A 378 -3.40 -2.44 -4.70
C PRO A 378 -3.46 -2.99 -3.27
N VAL A 379 -2.33 -2.98 -2.58
CA VAL A 379 -2.14 -3.58 -1.25
C VAL A 379 -2.22 -2.50 -0.17
N PHE A 380 -1.54 -1.37 -0.36
CA PHE A 380 -1.54 -0.24 0.58
C PHE A 380 -1.73 1.09 -0.12
N SER A 381 -2.45 2.00 0.54
CA SER A 381 -2.54 3.43 0.20
C SER A 381 -2.02 4.25 1.37
N ALA A 382 -1.21 5.28 1.11
CA ALA A 382 -0.70 6.19 2.12
C ALA A 382 -0.77 7.64 1.65
N TRP A 383 -0.93 8.54 2.60
CA TRP A 383 -0.84 9.99 2.38
C TRP A 383 0.35 10.52 3.18
N VAL A 384 1.30 11.14 2.49
CA VAL A 384 2.56 11.59 3.08
C VAL A 384 2.49 13.09 3.35
N GLU A 385 2.39 13.49 4.62
CA GLU A 385 2.45 14.91 5.04
C GLU A 385 3.64 15.21 5.95
N ARG A 386 4.25 14.18 6.54
CA ARG A 386 5.38 14.31 7.46
C ARG A 386 6.59 13.62 6.84
N PRO A 387 7.60 14.38 6.37
CA PRO A 387 8.87 13.82 5.97
C PRO A 387 9.70 13.45 7.20
N ASP A 388 10.44 12.35 7.13
CA ASP A 388 11.50 12.00 8.07
C ASP A 388 12.87 12.35 7.47
N GLU A 389 13.84 12.67 8.32
CA GLU A 389 15.24 12.73 7.89
C GLU A 389 15.72 11.33 7.47
N THR A 390 16.65 11.27 6.51
CA THR A 390 17.24 10.00 6.07
C THR A 390 18.11 9.40 7.18
N ALA A 391 17.52 8.58 8.04
CA ALA A 391 18.21 7.91 9.13
C ALA A 391 19.33 7.00 8.58
N THR A 392 20.56 7.20 9.04
CA THR A 392 21.76 6.48 8.55
C THR A 392 21.86 5.03 9.04
N THR A 393 20.79 4.46 9.58
CA THR A 393 20.78 3.09 10.10
C THR A 393 19.38 2.48 10.00
N ALA A 394 19.37 1.18 9.69
CA ALA A 394 18.20 0.30 9.71
C ALA A 394 17.36 0.44 10.98
N VAL A 395 16.09 0.02 10.93
CA VAL A 395 15.15 0.03 12.06
C VAL A 395 15.66 -0.90 13.17
N GLY A 396 16.46 -0.32 14.05
CA GLY A 396 16.84 -0.93 15.31
C GLY A 396 15.59 -1.09 16.17
N ARG A 397 15.31 -2.35 16.56
CA ARG A 397 14.26 -2.75 17.50
C ARG A 397 14.05 -1.67 18.58
N PRO A 398 12.82 -1.12 18.76
CA PRO A 398 12.60 0.02 19.65
C PRO A 398 13.12 -0.27 21.06
N GLN A 399 13.94 0.64 21.60
CA GLN A 399 14.41 0.51 22.98
C GLN A 399 13.24 0.80 23.93
N PRO A 400 12.98 -0.06 24.93
CA PRO A 400 11.93 0.19 25.90
C PRO A 400 12.26 1.43 26.73
N VAL A 401 11.31 2.36 26.81
CA VAL A 401 11.41 3.53 27.69
C VAL A 401 11.50 3.03 29.14
N PRO A 402 12.56 3.38 29.90
CA PRO A 402 12.67 2.94 31.29
C PRO A 402 11.58 3.62 32.13
N VAL A 403 10.64 2.82 32.64
CA VAL A 403 9.66 3.25 33.62
C VAL A 403 10.39 3.72 34.87
N ARG A 404 10.32 5.02 35.17
CA ARG A 404 10.78 5.54 36.47
C ARG A 404 9.86 5.03 37.57
N THR A 405 10.34 4.09 38.37
CA THR A 405 9.76 3.75 39.67
C THR A 405 10.20 4.79 40.71
N SER A 406 9.31 5.72 41.04
CA SER A 406 9.30 6.55 42.26
C SER A 406 7.90 7.09 42.49
#